data_AF-M5RBQ7-F1
#
_entry.id   AF-M5RBQ7-F1
#
_cell.length_a   1.000
_cell.length_b   1.000
_cell.length_c   1.000
_cell.angle_alpha   90.00
_cell.angle_beta   90.00
_cell.angle_gamma   90.00
#
_symmetry.space_group_name_H-M   'P 1'
#
loop_
_entity.id
_entity.type
_entity.pdbx_description
1 polymer ?
#
loop_
_entity_poly.entity_id
_entity_poly.type
_entity_poly.pdbx_seq_one_letter_code
_entity_poly.pdbx_strand_id
1 'polypeptide(L)'
;MIYRIKEKFWAWGDDFSITDAAGNSRFYVDGKAFSWGDQLSFQDANGNELAFISQKLLSWKPTYQILIDGRVFAEVKKEWTWFNKQFTLDVPGPNDYTIDGSFWSHEFTFERSGRTVATISKKMWSWTDAYGVEIVDGEDEVAVLCACIVIDQVLHDESNRND
;
A
#
# COMPACT_ATOMS: atom_id res chain seq x y z
N MET A 1 -9.61 9.43 9.28
CA MET A 1 -8.24 9.47 9.86
C MET A 1 -7.18 9.79 8.80
N ILE A 2 -6.03 10.35 9.20
CA ILE A 2 -4.94 10.76 8.29
C ILE A 2 -3.61 10.17 8.74
N TYR A 3 -2.92 9.52 7.81
CA TYR A 3 -1.61 8.91 7.98
C TYR A 3 -0.57 9.58 7.08
N ARG A 4 0.69 9.55 7.51
CA ARG A 4 1.85 10.06 6.80
C ARG A 4 2.87 8.94 6.63
N ILE A 5 3.24 8.68 5.38
CA ILE A 5 4.24 7.70 4.97
C ILE A 5 5.35 8.43 4.23
N LYS A 6 6.61 8.20 4.59
CA LYS A 6 7.75 8.95 4.05
C LYS A 6 8.20 8.32 2.71
N GLU A 7 8.53 9.16 1.72
CA GLU A 7 8.68 8.84 0.28
C GLU A 7 9.94 8.02 -0.08
N LYS A 8 10.99 8.06 0.75
CA LYS A 8 12.32 7.49 0.45
C LYS A 8 12.67 6.22 1.24
N PHE A 9 11.71 5.32 1.46
CA PHE A 9 11.94 4.07 2.21
C PHE A 9 11.77 2.82 1.34
N TRP A 10 11.56 2.97 0.03
CA TRP A 10 11.24 1.86 -0.87
C TRP A 10 12.44 1.10 -1.42
N ALA A 11 13.62 1.24 -0.80
CA ALA A 11 14.65 0.23 -0.96
C ALA A 11 14.21 -1.00 -0.15
N TRP A 12 13.79 -2.02 -0.87
CA TRP A 12 13.37 -3.30 -0.32
C TRP A 12 14.42 -3.85 0.68
N GLY A 13 14.05 -3.89 1.97
CA GLY A 13 14.96 -4.17 3.09
C GLY A 13 15.06 -3.08 4.17
N ASP A 14 14.52 -1.88 3.89
CA ASP A 14 14.48 -0.78 4.86
C ASP A 14 13.19 -0.79 5.69
N ASP A 15 13.36 -0.64 7.01
CA ASP A 15 12.25 -0.50 7.94
C ASP A 15 11.72 0.93 7.93
N PHE A 16 10.39 1.09 7.99
CA PHE A 16 9.77 2.41 8.08
C PHE A 16 8.60 2.46 9.05
N SER A 17 8.29 3.67 9.51
CA SER A 17 7.16 3.91 10.40
C SER A 17 6.11 4.79 9.72
N ILE A 18 4.84 4.43 9.95
CA ILE A 18 3.68 5.20 9.53
C ILE A 18 3.24 6.02 10.72
N THR A 19 3.17 7.33 10.51
CA THR A 19 2.81 8.30 11.56
C THR A 19 1.42 8.85 11.32
N ASP A 20 0.69 9.18 12.37
CA ASP A 20 -0.54 9.96 12.23
C ASP A 20 -0.25 11.45 11.94
N ALA A 21 -1.30 12.23 11.70
CA ALA A 21 -1.18 13.67 11.45
C ALA A 21 -0.52 14.45 12.61
N ALA A 22 -0.56 13.93 13.84
CA ALA A 22 0.12 14.53 14.99
C ALA A 22 1.60 14.11 15.10
N GLY A 23 2.08 13.23 14.20
CA GLY A 23 3.45 12.75 14.16
C GLY A 23 3.73 11.55 15.06
N ASN A 24 2.70 10.94 15.67
CA ASN A 24 2.88 9.74 16.49
C ASN A 24 2.99 8.52 15.59
N SER A 25 3.99 7.68 15.80
CA SER A 25 4.10 6.39 15.12
C SER A 25 2.94 5.48 15.51
N ARG A 26 2.18 5.03 14.51
CA ARG A 26 1.02 4.15 14.69
C ARG A 26 1.30 2.74 14.21
N PHE A 27 2.02 2.62 13.11
CA PHE A 27 2.36 1.34 12.50
C PHE A 27 3.83 1.34 12.08
N TYR A 28 4.38 0.14 11.98
CA TYR A 28 5.73 -0.13 11.53
C TYR A 28 5.68 -1.12 10.38
N VAL A 29 6.57 -0.96 9.42
CA VAL A 29 6.72 -1.88 8.30
C VAL A 29 8.16 -2.34 8.29
N ASP A 30 8.35 -3.65 8.46
CA ASP A 30 9.63 -4.34 8.47
C ASP A 30 9.80 -5.04 7.11
N GLY A 31 10.82 -4.59 6.38
CA GLY A 31 11.15 -5.08 5.04
C GLY A 31 12.11 -6.26 5.13
N LYS A 32 11.64 -7.46 4.79
CA LYS A 32 12.53 -8.62 4.72
C LYS A 32 13.07 -8.77 3.30
N ALA A 33 14.29 -8.27 3.08
CA ALA A 33 15.04 -8.52 1.86
C ALA A 33 15.46 -10.00 1.75
N PHE A 34 14.53 -10.88 1.37
CA PHE A 34 14.87 -12.24 0.94
C PHE A 34 15.20 -12.26 -0.55
N SER A 35 16.16 -13.09 -0.95
CA SER A 35 16.59 -13.19 -2.35
C SER A 35 15.50 -13.70 -3.32
N TRP A 36 14.34 -14.13 -2.80
CA TRP A 36 13.23 -14.76 -3.55
C TRP A 36 11.92 -13.99 -3.32
N GLY A 37 11.93 -12.71 -3.68
CA GLY A 37 10.75 -11.87 -3.87
C GLY A 37 10.21 -11.11 -2.64
N ASP A 38 9.33 -10.20 -3.03
CA ASP A 38 8.34 -9.34 -2.38
C ASP A 38 7.70 -9.53 -0.98
N GLN A 39 8.38 -9.88 0.11
CA GLN A 39 7.90 -9.95 1.52
C GLN A 39 8.08 -8.71 2.45
N LEU A 40 6.99 -8.23 3.06
CA LEU A 40 6.96 -7.15 4.08
C LEU A 40 6.08 -7.54 5.29
N SER A 41 6.49 -7.19 6.50
CA SER A 41 5.69 -7.37 7.73
C SER A 41 5.12 -6.04 8.20
N PHE A 42 3.80 -5.94 8.32
CA PHE A 42 3.09 -4.76 8.81
C PHE A 42 2.74 -4.97 10.28
N GLN A 43 3.22 -4.09 11.15
CA GLN A 43 3.21 -4.26 12.61
C GLN A 43 2.53 -3.08 13.31
N ASP A 44 1.97 -3.34 14.49
CA ASP A 44 1.49 -2.30 15.41
C ASP A 44 2.65 -1.60 16.14
N ALA A 45 2.32 -0.59 16.96
CA ALA A 45 3.31 0.14 17.75
C ALA A 45 4.03 -0.70 18.82
N ASN A 46 3.54 -1.90 19.14
CA ASN A 46 4.15 -2.83 20.08
C ASN A 46 5.03 -3.88 19.38
N GLY A 47 5.11 -3.87 18.04
CA GLY A 47 5.82 -4.86 17.24
C GLY A 47 5.03 -6.14 16.97
N ASN A 48 3.72 -6.15 17.22
CA ASN A 48 2.87 -7.28 16.84
C ASN A 48 2.57 -7.22 15.34
N GLU A 49 2.81 -8.30 14.61
CA GLU A 49 2.44 -8.41 13.20
C GLU A 49 0.92 -8.40 13.05
N LEU A 50 0.41 -7.39 12.35
CA LEU A 50 -1.01 -7.26 12.00
C LEU A 50 -1.29 -7.87 10.62
N ALA A 51 -0.35 -7.74 9.69
CA ALA A 51 -0.46 -8.30 8.35
C ALA A 51 0.92 -8.59 7.75
N PHE A 52 0.97 -9.56 6.84
CA PHE A 52 2.16 -9.92 6.09
C PHE A 52 1.87 -9.79 4.60
N ILE A 53 2.63 -8.94 3.92
CA ILE A 53 2.47 -8.69 2.49
C ILE A 53 3.48 -9.57 1.75
N SER A 54 3.05 -10.33 0.76
CA SER A 54 3.92 -11.18 -0.05
C SER A 54 3.58 -11.12 -1.53
N GLN A 55 4.58 -10.92 -2.38
CA GLN A 55 4.43 -10.98 -3.84
C GLN A 55 4.15 -12.40 -4.31
N LYS A 56 3.17 -12.52 -5.21
CA LYS A 56 2.84 -13.77 -5.88
C LYS A 56 3.76 -13.93 -7.10
N LEU A 57 4.79 -14.76 -6.98
CA LEU A 57 5.76 -14.96 -8.08
C LEU A 57 5.16 -15.68 -9.30
N LEU A 58 4.10 -16.46 -9.12
CA LEU A 58 3.42 -17.20 -10.19
C LEU A 58 2.15 -16.48 -10.68
N SER A 59 2.27 -15.22 -11.10
CA SER A 59 1.17 -14.45 -11.69
C SER A 59 1.59 -13.70 -12.94
N TRP A 60 0.70 -13.64 -13.94
CA TRP A 60 0.97 -12.96 -15.22
C TRP A 60 1.03 -11.43 -15.09
N LYS A 61 0.43 -10.88 -14.03
CA LYS A 61 0.43 -9.46 -13.69
C LYS A 61 0.94 -9.28 -12.26
N PRO A 62 1.55 -8.13 -11.91
CA PRO A 62 1.98 -7.86 -10.54
C PRO A 62 0.82 -8.05 -9.56
N THR A 63 0.98 -9.02 -8.67
CA THR A 63 -0.04 -9.43 -7.70
C THR A 63 0.65 -9.65 -6.36
N TYR A 64 0.08 -9.05 -5.32
CA TYR A 64 0.54 -9.18 -3.95
C TYR A 64 -0.59 -9.70 -3.09
N GLN A 65 -0.25 -10.50 -2.09
CA GLN A 65 -1.20 -11.06 -1.14
C GLN A 65 -0.92 -10.44 0.22
N ILE A 66 -1.99 -10.04 0.90
CA ILE A 66 -1.98 -9.59 2.28
C ILE A 66 -2.47 -10.78 3.11
N LEU A 67 -1.64 -11.27 4.01
CA LEU A 67 -1.90 -12.40 4.88
C LEU A 67 -2.10 -11.91 6.32
N ILE A 68 -3.13 -12.42 7.00
CA ILE A 68 -3.35 -12.23 8.44
C ILE A 68 -3.43 -13.63 9.05
N ASP A 69 -2.65 -13.88 10.11
CA ASP A 69 -2.53 -15.20 10.75
C ASP A 69 -2.24 -16.33 9.75
N GLY A 70 -1.43 -16.05 8.73
CA GLY A 70 -1.05 -17.00 7.67
C GLY A 70 -2.16 -17.32 6.66
N ARG A 71 -3.29 -16.62 6.69
CA ARG A 71 -4.39 -16.77 5.72
C ARG A 71 -4.46 -15.54 4.82
N VAL A 72 -4.75 -15.74 3.53
CA VAL A 72 -4.96 -14.64 2.60
C VAL A 72 -6.19 -13.84 3.04
N PHE A 73 -5.94 -12.62 3.49
CA PHE A 73 -6.94 -11.64 3.87
C PHE A 73 -7.36 -10.79 2.68
N ALA A 74 -6.44 -10.41 1.81
CA ALA A 74 -6.75 -9.65 0.61
C ALA A 74 -5.68 -9.85 -0.47
N GLU A 75 -6.00 -9.58 -1.73
CA GLU A 75 -5.03 -9.55 -2.83
C GLU A 75 -5.03 -8.18 -3.51
N VAL A 76 -3.86 -7.58 -3.65
CA VAL A 76 -3.68 -6.35 -4.43
C VAL A 76 -3.18 -6.73 -5.81
N LYS A 77 -3.98 -6.42 -6.82
CA LYS A 77 -3.75 -6.78 -8.22
C LYS A 77 -3.59 -5.51 -9.03
N LYS A 78 -2.52 -5.41 -9.80
CA LYS A 78 -2.43 -4.38 -10.82
C LYS A 78 -3.31 -4.75 -12.02
N GLU A 79 -4.05 -3.78 -12.54
CA GLU A 79 -4.83 -3.94 -13.76
C GLU A 79 -4.04 -3.51 -15.01
N TRP A 80 -4.36 -4.13 -16.14
CA TRP A 80 -3.79 -3.74 -17.43
C TRP A 80 -4.57 -2.57 -18.01
N THR A 81 -4.08 -1.37 -17.72
CA THR A 81 -4.64 -0.12 -18.20
C THR A 81 -3.62 0.62 -19.08
N TRP A 82 -4.09 1.22 -20.18
CA TRP A 82 -3.21 1.79 -21.21
C TRP A 82 -2.73 3.22 -20.88
N PHE A 83 -3.52 3.98 -20.12
CA PHE A 83 -3.23 5.40 -19.83
C PHE A 83 -3.11 5.72 -18.34
N ASN A 84 -3.89 5.06 -17.47
CA ASN A 84 -3.90 5.29 -16.02
C ASN A 84 -3.29 4.10 -15.29
N LYS A 85 -2.90 4.27 -14.02
CA LYS A 85 -2.54 3.13 -13.16
C LYS A 85 -3.78 2.74 -12.37
N GLN A 86 -4.28 1.55 -12.60
CA GLN A 86 -5.41 0.99 -11.88
C GLN A 86 -4.96 -0.25 -11.11
N PHE A 87 -5.43 -0.35 -9.87
CA PHE A 87 -5.22 -1.49 -9.01
C PHE A 87 -6.56 -1.92 -8.40
N THR A 88 -6.67 -3.19 -8.08
CA THR A 88 -7.81 -3.77 -7.38
C THR A 88 -7.30 -4.35 -6.07
N LEU A 89 -7.89 -3.96 -4.95
CA LEU A 89 -7.71 -4.63 -3.67
C LEU A 89 -8.92 -5.54 -3.46
N ASP A 90 -8.71 -6.81 -3.75
CA ASP A 90 -9.67 -7.92 -3.66
C ASP A 90 -9.75 -8.38 -2.20
N VAL A 91 -10.89 -8.14 -1.57
CA VAL A 91 -11.14 -8.49 -0.17
C VAL A 91 -12.28 -9.49 -0.14
N PRO A 92 -12.16 -10.63 0.57
CA PRO A 92 -13.16 -11.69 0.60
C PRO A 92 -14.59 -11.17 0.75
N GLY A 93 -15.43 -11.51 -0.23
CA GLY A 93 -16.84 -11.08 -0.30
C GLY A 93 -17.07 -9.97 -1.32
N PRO A 94 -18.17 -9.21 -1.23
CA PRO A 94 -18.51 -8.16 -2.20
C PRO A 94 -17.83 -6.82 -1.90
N ASN A 95 -16.66 -6.85 -1.24
CA ASN A 95 -16.07 -5.69 -0.57
C ASN A 95 -14.82 -5.14 -1.26
N ASP A 96 -14.66 -5.45 -2.54
CA ASP A 96 -13.49 -5.05 -3.31
C ASP A 96 -13.36 -3.53 -3.40
N TYR A 97 -12.11 -3.10 -3.38
CA TYR A 97 -11.72 -1.71 -3.54
C TYR A 97 -11.12 -1.54 -4.93
N THR A 98 -11.63 -0.58 -5.68
CA THR A 98 -11.02 -0.11 -6.91
C THR A 98 -10.09 1.04 -6.57
N ILE A 99 -8.87 1.01 -7.08
CA ILE A 99 -7.86 2.02 -6.80
C ILE A 99 -7.43 2.64 -8.12
N ASP A 100 -7.79 3.91 -8.31
CA ASP A 100 -7.52 4.65 -9.54
C ASP A 100 -6.63 5.84 -9.24
N GLY A 101 -5.62 6.05 -10.09
CA GLY A 101 -4.71 7.17 -9.87
C GLY A 101 -3.64 7.39 -10.92
N SER A 102 -2.79 8.37 -10.60
CA SER A 102 -1.71 8.86 -11.46
C SER A 102 -0.37 8.61 -10.80
N PHE A 103 0.46 7.76 -11.43
CA PHE A 103 1.83 7.49 -10.96
C PHE A 103 2.64 8.77 -10.73
N TRP A 104 2.59 9.71 -11.68
CA TRP A 104 3.44 10.90 -11.66
C TRP A 104 3.14 11.84 -10.48
N SER A 105 1.91 11.84 -9.99
CA SER A 105 1.49 12.76 -8.92
C SER A 105 1.44 12.12 -7.53
N HIS A 106 1.62 10.80 -7.40
CA HIS A 106 1.32 10.08 -6.15
C HIS A 106 -0.09 10.41 -5.63
N GLU A 107 -1.04 10.50 -6.55
CA GLU A 107 -2.44 10.75 -6.24
C GLU A 107 -3.24 9.51 -6.63
N PHE A 108 -3.78 8.84 -5.62
CA PHE A 108 -4.60 7.63 -5.77
C PHE A 108 -5.88 7.76 -4.97
N THR A 109 -6.97 7.21 -5.49
CA THR A 109 -8.27 7.19 -4.83
C THR A 109 -8.72 5.75 -4.69
N PHE A 110 -9.08 5.36 -3.46
CA PHE A 110 -9.70 4.09 -3.16
C PHE A 110 -11.20 4.28 -3.19
N GLU A 111 -11.88 3.52 -4.03
CA GLU A 111 -13.33 3.50 -4.16
C GLU A 111 -13.87 2.14 -3.78
N ARG A 112 -14.92 2.14 -2.95
CA ARG A 112 -15.67 0.94 -2.58
C ARG A 112 -17.15 1.23 -2.72
N SER A 113 -17.86 0.35 -3.44
CA SER A 113 -19.31 0.52 -3.70
C SER A 113 -19.68 1.92 -4.25
N GLY A 114 -18.82 2.50 -5.09
CA GLY A 114 -19.02 3.83 -5.70
C GLY A 114 -18.82 5.01 -4.73
N ARG A 115 -18.16 4.79 -3.58
CA ARG A 115 -17.80 5.85 -2.63
C ARG A 115 -16.30 5.86 -2.43
N THR A 116 -15.72 7.06 -2.37
CA THR A 116 -14.34 7.24 -1.96
C THR A 116 -14.20 6.89 -0.48
N VAL A 117 -13.30 5.95 -0.19
CA VAL A 117 -13.03 5.43 1.16
C VAL A 117 -11.62 5.76 1.64
N ALA A 118 -10.70 6.02 0.72
CA ALA A 118 -9.40 6.58 1.05
C ALA A 118 -8.79 7.37 -0.12
N THR A 119 -7.90 8.29 0.18
CA THR A 119 -7.14 9.06 -0.81
C THR A 119 -5.67 9.11 -0.41
N ILE A 120 -4.79 8.88 -1.38
CA ILE A 120 -3.36 9.12 -1.26
C ILE A 120 -3.08 10.46 -1.94
N SER A 121 -2.42 11.38 -1.24
CA SER A 121 -2.00 12.65 -1.83
C SER A 121 -0.67 13.11 -1.28
N LYS A 122 0.27 13.40 -2.18
CA LYS A 122 1.54 14.05 -1.83
C LYS A 122 1.34 15.54 -1.55
N LYS A 123 0.34 16.17 -2.17
CA LYS A 123 0.07 17.61 -1.99
C LYS A 123 -0.26 17.97 -0.55
N MET A 124 -0.94 17.06 0.15
CA MET A 124 -1.36 17.28 1.52
C MET A 124 -0.15 17.36 2.49
N TRP A 125 1.02 16.83 2.07
CA TRP A 125 2.31 16.92 2.80
C TRP A 125 3.44 17.49 1.93
N SER A 126 3.11 18.43 1.03
CA SER A 126 4.03 19.00 0.02
C SER A 126 5.33 19.64 0.55
N TRP A 127 5.39 19.94 1.86
CA TRP A 127 6.56 20.52 2.53
C TRP A 127 7.52 19.46 3.11
N THR A 128 7.11 18.20 3.12
CA THR A 128 7.89 17.07 3.64
C THR A 128 8.13 16.03 2.55
N ASP A 129 9.15 15.19 2.72
CA ASP A 129 9.46 14.07 1.82
C ASP A 129 8.52 12.88 2.11
N ALA A 130 7.21 13.13 2.16
CA ALA A 130 6.19 12.18 2.59
C ALA A 130 4.88 12.42 1.84
N TYR A 131 4.11 11.36 1.65
CA TYR A 131 2.74 11.45 1.18
C TYR A 131 1.75 11.15 2.30
N GLY A 132 0.54 11.68 2.14
CA GLY A 132 -0.56 11.45 3.06
C GLY A 132 -1.50 10.37 2.55
N VAL A 133 -2.04 9.60 3.48
CA VAL A 133 -3.15 8.68 3.25
C VAL A 133 -4.29 9.11 4.15
N GLU A 134 -5.36 9.64 3.57
CA GLU A 134 -6.60 9.95 4.27
C GLU A 134 -7.55 8.77 4.10
N ILE A 135 -8.07 8.25 5.20
CA ILE A 135 -8.95 7.08 5.26
C ILE A 135 -10.24 7.51 5.94
N VAL A 136 -11.39 7.19 5.35
CA VAL A 136 -12.70 7.46 5.95
C VAL A 136 -12.87 6.66 7.24
N ASP A 137 -13.44 7.27 8.27
CA ASP A 137 -13.60 6.61 9.57
C ASP A 137 -14.49 5.37 9.46
N GLY A 138 -14.04 4.26 10.05
CA GLY A 138 -14.72 2.97 10.01
C GLY A 138 -14.29 2.03 8.88
N GLU A 139 -13.41 2.48 7.99
CA GLU A 139 -12.76 1.61 7.00
C GLU A 139 -11.55 0.87 7.61
N ASP A 140 -11.14 -0.21 6.96
CA ASP A 140 -9.99 -1.02 7.39
C ASP A 140 -8.68 -0.31 7.04
N GLU A 141 -8.11 0.38 8.03
CA GLU A 141 -6.87 1.13 7.89
C GLU A 141 -5.70 0.23 7.48
N VAL A 142 -5.64 -1.00 8.00
CA VAL A 142 -4.55 -1.94 7.71
C VAL A 142 -4.62 -2.36 6.25
N ALA A 143 -5.81 -2.70 5.75
CA ALA A 143 -6.01 -3.08 4.35
C ALA A 143 -5.60 -1.95 3.39
N VAL A 144 -6.05 -0.72 3.67
CA VAL A 144 -5.74 0.45 2.85
C VAL A 144 -4.25 0.77 2.89
N LEU A 145 -3.62 0.81 4.07
CA LEU A 145 -2.19 1.11 4.20
C LEU A 145 -1.33 0.02 3.55
N CYS A 146 -1.67 -1.26 3.70
CA CYS A 146 -0.98 -2.35 3.01
C CYS A 146 -1.08 -2.19 1.49
N ALA A 147 -2.26 -1.85 0.96
CA ALA A 147 -2.43 -1.59 -0.45
C ALA A 147 -1.63 -0.38 -0.94
N CYS A 148 -1.53 0.70 -0.15
CA CYS A 148 -0.67 1.85 -0.47
C CYS A 148 0.79 1.40 -0.64
N ILE A 149 1.30 0.58 0.30
CA ILE A 149 2.67 0.06 0.26
C ILE A 149 2.91 -0.79 -0.99
N VAL A 150 1.96 -1.67 -1.33
CA VAL A 150 2.04 -2.50 -2.54
C VAL A 150 2.04 -1.64 -3.81
N ILE A 151 1.16 -0.64 -3.88
CA ILE A 151 1.05 0.23 -5.05
C ILE A 151 2.40 0.92 -5.29
N ASP A 152 2.96 1.52 -4.25
CA ASP A 152 4.25 2.20 -4.34
C ASP A 152 5.36 1.24 -4.79
N GLN A 153 5.42 0.04 -4.22
CA GLN A 153 6.37 -1.01 -4.61
C GLN A 153 6.26 -1.38 -6.10
N VAL A 154 5.05 -1.64 -6.60
CA VAL A 154 4.84 -1.99 -8.01
C VAL A 154 5.28 -0.86 -8.94
N LEU A 155 5.12 0.39 -8.50
CA LEU A 155 5.48 1.56 -9.28
C LEU A 155 7.00 1.82 -9.24
N HIS A 156 7.66 1.55 -8.12
CA HIS A 156 9.11 1.60 -7.99
C HIS A 156 9.80 0.54 -8.89
N ASP A 157 9.30 -0.70 -8.86
CA ASP A 157 9.78 -1.80 -9.71
C ASP A 157 9.66 -1.50 -11.21
N GLU A 158 8.57 -0.86 -11.63
CA GLU A 158 8.40 -0.44 -13.03
C GLU A 158 9.39 0.64 -13.46
N SER A 159 9.75 1.53 -12.53
CA SER A 159 10.70 2.60 -12.80
C SER A 159 12.11 2.04 -12.99
N ASN A 160 12.55 1.14 -12.11
CA ASN A 160 13.87 0.50 -12.19
C ASN A 160 14.03 -0.46 -13.38
N ARG A 161 12.94 -1.03 -13.93
CA ARG A 161 13.01 -1.91 -15.11
C ARG A 161 13.15 -1.16 -16.45
N ASN A 162 12.94 0.15 -16.45
CA ASN A 162 13.03 1.00 -17.64
C ASN A 162 14.37 1.75 -17.75
N ASP A 163 15.31 1.53 -16.83
CA ASP A 163 16.72 1.95 -16.90
C ASP A 163 17.63 0.74 -17.24
#